data_AF-A0A7V9AG94-F1
#
_entry.id   AF-A0A7V9AG94-F1
#
_cell.length_a   1.000
_cell.length_b   1.000
_cell.length_c   1.000
_cell.angle_alpha   90.00
_cell.angle_beta   90.00
_cell.angle_gamma   90.00
#
_symmetry.space_group_name_H-M   'P 1'
#
loop_
_entity.id
_entity.type
_entity.pdbx_description
1 polymer ?
#
loop_
_entity_poly.entity_id
_entity_poly.type
_entity_poly.pdbx_seq_one_letter_code
_entity_poly.pdbx_strand_id
1 'polypeptide(L)' 'MARDDVFWWQGRRHPVAGTKGNRLWVEGAEPICAGLITGAALVGIANALANVLLS' A
#
# COMPACT_ATOMS: atom_id res chain seq x y z
N MET A 1 -6.54 13.47 -6.10
CA MET A 1 -5.80 12.83 -4.99
C MET A 1 -6.81 11.97 -4.25
N ALA A 2 -6.89 10.70 -4.64
CA ALA A 2 -7.99 9.80 -4.30
C ALA A 2 -8.08 9.59 -2.79
N ARG A 3 -9.29 9.73 -2.24
CA ARG A 3 -9.59 9.49 -0.83
C ARG A 3 -10.04 8.04 -0.74
N ASP A 4 -9.14 7.10 -0.45
CA ASP A 4 -9.49 5.68 -0.32
C ASP A 4 -10.43 5.47 0.88
N ASP A 5 -11.72 5.33 0.58
CA ASP A 5 -12.85 5.32 1.54
C ASP A 5 -12.69 4.31 2.70
N VAL A 6 -11.97 3.21 2.46
CA VAL A 6 -11.76 2.14 3.47
C VAL A 6 -10.82 2.59 4.58
N PHE A 7 -9.77 3.36 4.26
CA PHE A 7 -8.78 3.80 5.23
C PHE A 7 -9.29 4.97 6.08
N TRP A 8 -10.05 5.89 5.48
CA TRP A 8 -10.71 6.96 6.23
C TRP A 8 -11.77 6.41 7.20
N TRP A 9 -12.52 5.39 6.79
CA TRP A 9 -13.50 4.72 7.65
C TRP A 9 -12.84 3.93 8.79
N GLN A 10 -11.75 3.20 8.52
CA GLN A 10 -11.00 2.48 9.55
C GLN A 10 -10.25 3.42 10.51
N GLY A 11 -9.74 4.56 10.02
CA GLY A 11 -9.17 5.61 10.86
C GLY A 11 -10.19 6.25 11.80
N ARG A 12 -11.44 6.40 11.36
CA ARG A 12 -12.55 6.83 12.26
C ARG A 12 -12.98 5.74 13.26
N ARG A 13 -12.83 4.46 12.93
CA ARG A 13 -13.12 3.34 13.84
C ARG A 13 -12.03 3.10 14.89
N HIS A 14 -10.79 3.52 14.63
CA HIS A 14 -9.69 3.52 15.60
C HIS A 14 -9.22 4.96 15.91
N PRO A 15 -10.01 5.77 16.64
CA PRO A 15 -9.70 7.17 16.92
C PRO A 15 -8.59 7.37 17.97
N VAL A 16 -8.18 6.31 18.68
CA VAL A 16 -7.17 6.40 19.75
C VAL A 16 -5.76 6.25 19.18
N ALA A 17 -5.04 7.37 19.18
CA ALA A 17 -3.61 7.44 18.86
C ALA A 17 -2.80 6.54 19.81
N GLY A 18 -1.92 5.71 19.26
CA GLY A 18 -1.05 4.81 20.01
C GLY A 18 -1.48 3.33 20.03
N THR A 19 -2.67 3.00 19.53
CA THR A 19 -3.05 1.59 19.28
C THR A 19 -2.40 1.08 18.00
N LYS A 20 -1.99 -0.20 17.97
CA LYS A 20 -1.40 -0.83 16.77
C LYS A 20 -2.29 -0.68 15.52
N GLY A 21 -3.61 -0.68 15.72
CA GLY A 21 -4.60 -0.45 14.67
C GLY A 21 -4.52 0.94 14.06
N ASN A 22 -4.45 2.00 14.86
CA ASN A 22 -4.32 3.37 14.34
C ASN A 22 -3.00 3.58 13.57
N ARG A 23 -1.88 3.05 14.08
CA ARG A 23 -0.57 3.16 13.42
C ARG A 23 -0.53 2.50 12.04
N LEU A 24 -1.08 1.31 11.91
CA LEU A 24 -1.10 0.58 10.63
C LEU A 24 -2.15 1.11 9.66
N TRP A 25 -3.31 1.53 10.15
CA TRP A 25 -4.44 1.94 9.31
C TRP A 25 -4.51 3.44 9.03
N VAL A 26 -3.85 4.30 9.80
CA VAL A 26 -3.86 5.76 9.55
C VAL A 26 -2.48 6.21 9.07
N GLU A 27 -1.41 5.83 9.76
CA GLU A 27 -0.05 6.26 9.41
C GLU A 27 0.61 5.34 8.35
N GLY A 28 0.29 4.04 8.36
CA GLY A 28 0.81 3.04 7.42
C GLY A 28 0.00 2.87 6.14
N ALA A 29 -1.20 3.45 6.05
CA ALA A 29 -2.13 3.25 4.96
C ALA A 29 -1.61 3.71 3.59
N GLU A 30 -1.17 4.97 3.52
CA GLU A 30 -0.63 5.58 2.31
C GLU A 30 0.62 4.86 1.80
N PRO A 31 1.64 4.54 2.64
CA PRO A 31 2.81 3.81 2.15
C PRO A 31 2.51 2.35 1.78
N ILE A 32 1.50 1.70 2.36
CA ILE A 32 1.10 0.34 1.97
C ILE A 32 0.43 0.35 0.58
N CYS A 33 -0.51 1.26 0.33
CA CYS A 33 -1.13 1.41 -0.99
C CYS A 33 -0.12 1.82 -2.05
N ALA A 34 0.73 2.82 -1.77
CA ALA A 34 1.80 3.22 -2.67
C ALA A 34 2.78 2.05 -2.92
N GLY A 35 3.15 1.32 -1.87
CA GLY A 35 4.04 0.16 -1.95
C GLY A 35 3.45 -1.01 -2.74
N LEU A 36 2.14 -1.28 -2.63
CA LEU A 36 1.47 -2.34 -3.39
C LEU A 36 1.33 -1.98 -4.87
N ILE A 37 0.99 -0.73 -5.20
CA ILE A 37 0.89 -0.27 -6.59
C ILE A 37 2.27 -0.30 -7.26
N THR A 38 3.28 0.30 -6.61
CA THR A 38 4.66 0.31 -7.12
C THR A 38 5.26 -1.10 -7.15
N GLY A 39 4.98 -1.94 -6.16
CA GLY A 39 5.44 -3.33 -6.10
C GLY A 39 4.85 -4.19 -7.21
N ALA A 40 3.54 -4.09 -7.47
CA ALA A 40 2.89 -4.81 -8.57
C ALA A 40 3.45 -4.38 -9.94
N ALA A 41 3.70 -3.08 -10.14
CA ALA A 41 4.34 -2.56 -11.35
C ALA A 41 5.78 -3.10 -11.50
N LEU A 42 6.56 -3.11 -10.42
CA LEU A 42 7.94 -3.61 -10.41
C LEU A 42 8.01 -5.10 -10.78
N VAL A 43 7.10 -5.93 -10.24
CA VAL A 43 7.03 -7.36 -10.56
C VAL A 43 6.74 -7.59 -12.04
N GLY A 44 5.82 -6.83 -12.63
CA GLY A 44 5.53 -6.91 -14.07
C GLY A 44 6.75 -6.55 -14.93
N ILE A 45 7.47 -5.50 -14.56
CA ILE A 45 8.71 -5.08 -15.25
C ILE A 45 9.80 -6.14 -15.06
N ALA A 46 9.98 -6.67 -13.85
CA ALA A 46 10.97 -7.69 -13.56
C ALA A 46 10.75 -8.98 -14.35
N ASN A 47 9.50 -9.41 -14.53
CA ASN A 47 9.16 -10.58 -15.33
C ASN A 47 9.48 -10.37 -16.82
N ALA A 48 9.18 -9.18 -17.36
CA ALA A 48 9.53 -8.83 -18.74
C ALA A 48 11.05 -8.81 -18.98
N LEU A 49 11.82 -8.25 -18.03
CA LEU A 49 13.29 -8.25 -18.09
C LEU A 49 13.89 -9.65 -17.96
N ALA A 50 13.37 -10.48 -17.05
CA ALA A 50 13.81 -11.86 -16.87
C ALA A 50 13.63 -12.67 -18.17
N ASN A 51 12.50 -12.49 -18.86
CA ASN A 51 12.25 -13.14 -20.14
C ASN A 51 13.20 -12.71 -21.26
N VAL A 52 13.75 -11.50 -21.21
CA VAL A 52 14.72 -10.97 -22.20
C VAL A 52 16.17 -11.34 -21.84
N LEU A 53 16.49 -11.48 -20.55
CA LEU A 53 17.87 -11.80 -20.11
C LEU A 53 18.15 -13.30 -20.04
N LEU A 54 17.12 -14.13 -19.81
CA LEU A 54 17.25 -15.59 -19.83
C LEU A 54 16.92 -16.21 -21.21
N SER A 55 16.55 -15.40 -22.21
CA SER A 55 16.49 -15.85 -23.61
C SER A 55 17.87 -15.91 -24.24
#